data_AF-A0A2Z6P003-F1
#
_entry.id   AF-A0A2Z6P003-F1
#
_cell.length_a   1.000
_cell.length_b   1.000
_cell.length_c   1.000
_cell.angle_alpha   90.00
_cell.angle_beta   90.00
_cell.angle_gamma   90.00
#
_symmetry.space_group_name_H-M   'P 1'
#
loop_
_entity.id
_entity.type
_entity.pdbx_description
1 polymer ?
#
loop_
_entity_poly.entity_id
_entity_poly.type
_entity_poly.pdbx_seq_one_letter_code
_entity_poly.pdbx_strand_id
1 'polypeptide(L)'
;VVESVGKDVTEVTKGDTVIPIFLPDCEECIDCKSTKSNCCTNFPFKVSPWMLRHERTRFTDLNGEIIYHFMFVSSFSEYTVVDIANVIKIDPRIPPDRACLLSCGISTGVGAAWRTASVEPGSTVAIFGLGSIGLAVAEGARVCGATRIIGVDVNPEKFEIGKKFGLTDFVHAVECGNKPVSQVIIEMTDGGADYCFECVGMTSLVHEAYASCRKGWGKTIVVGVDKPGARLSLSSSEVLHDGKSLMGSLYGGLKPKSHVPILLKRYID
;
A
#
# COMPACT_ATOMS: atom_id res chain seq x y z
N VAL A 1 -15.87 -9.90 14.15
CA VAL A 1 -15.86 -10.12 15.61
C VAL A 1 -15.32 -11.51 15.86
N VAL A 2 -14.46 -11.70 16.87
CA VAL A 2 -13.87 -13.01 17.17
C VAL A 2 -14.95 -13.95 17.73
N GLU A 3 -15.13 -15.09 17.06
CA GLU A 3 -16.06 -16.15 17.49
C GLU A 3 -15.40 -17.10 18.51
N SER A 4 -14.21 -17.59 18.20
CA SER A 4 -13.39 -18.47 19.04
C SER A 4 -11.91 -18.29 18.72
N VAL A 5 -11.03 -18.84 19.58
CA VAL A 5 -9.57 -18.75 19.43
C VAL A 5 -8.91 -20.12 19.61
N GLY A 6 -7.75 -20.30 18.98
CA GLY A 6 -6.93 -21.51 19.14
C GLY A 6 -6.28 -21.59 20.53
N LYS A 7 -5.81 -22.80 20.91
CA LYS A 7 -5.29 -23.13 22.25
C LYS A 7 -4.26 -22.16 22.81
N ASP A 8 -3.37 -21.64 21.97
CA ASP A 8 -2.21 -20.83 22.40
C ASP A 8 -2.37 -19.34 22.09
N VAL A 9 -3.56 -18.91 21.64
CA VAL A 9 -3.84 -17.51 21.31
C VAL A 9 -4.20 -16.75 22.60
N THR A 10 -3.44 -15.69 22.89
CA THR A 10 -3.64 -14.84 24.08
C THR A 10 -3.94 -13.38 23.76
N GLU A 11 -3.65 -12.92 22.54
CA GLU A 11 -3.77 -11.50 22.15
C GLU A 11 -5.21 -11.03 21.90
N VAL A 12 -6.12 -11.97 21.60
CA VAL A 12 -7.54 -11.71 21.35
C VAL A 12 -8.41 -12.76 22.04
N THR A 13 -9.65 -12.41 22.33
CA THR A 13 -10.65 -13.29 22.96
C THR A 13 -12.00 -13.21 22.25
N LYS A 14 -12.89 -14.18 22.51
CA LYS A 14 -14.26 -14.16 21.99
C LYS A 14 -14.95 -12.82 22.27
N GLY A 15 -15.57 -12.24 21.26
CA GLY A 15 -16.24 -10.95 21.32
C GLY A 15 -15.37 -9.74 20.94
N ASP A 16 -14.05 -9.90 20.81
CA ASP A 16 -13.19 -8.81 20.37
C ASP A 16 -13.52 -8.38 18.92
N THR A 17 -13.50 -7.07 18.68
CA THR A 17 -13.59 -6.51 17.33
C THR A 17 -12.20 -6.50 16.72
N VAL A 18 -12.06 -7.08 15.53
CA VAL A 18 -10.77 -7.30 14.87
C VAL A 18 -10.83 -6.98 13.39
N ILE A 19 -9.66 -6.63 12.82
CA ILE A 19 -9.42 -6.53 11.38
C ILE A 19 -8.44 -7.62 10.98
N PRO A 20 -8.83 -8.56 10.10
CA PRO A 20 -7.90 -9.44 9.42
C PRO A 20 -7.08 -8.67 8.37
N ILE A 21 -5.78 -8.94 8.30
CA ILE A 21 -4.84 -8.27 7.39
C ILE A 21 -3.99 -9.33 6.69
N PHE A 22 -3.80 -9.17 5.38
CA PHE A 22 -3.10 -10.16 4.58
C PHE A 22 -1.60 -10.27 4.91
N LEU A 23 -0.98 -9.17 5.38
CA LEU A 23 0.44 -9.14 5.73
C LEU A 23 0.62 -9.65 7.18
N PRO A 24 1.43 -10.70 7.41
CA PRO A 24 1.66 -11.21 8.75
C PRO A 24 2.60 -10.31 9.58
N ASP A 25 2.32 -10.21 10.88
CA ASP A 25 3.13 -9.55 11.89
C ASP A 25 3.18 -10.40 13.17
N CYS A 26 4.26 -11.18 13.33
CA CYS A 26 4.40 -12.08 14.48
C CYS A 26 5.00 -11.43 15.73
N GLU A 27 5.55 -10.21 15.64
CA GLU A 27 6.23 -9.49 16.74
C GLU A 27 7.47 -10.19 17.34
N GLU A 28 7.78 -11.42 16.94
CA GLU A 28 8.84 -12.24 17.54
C GLU A 28 10.12 -12.32 16.70
N CYS A 29 9.98 -12.41 15.38
CA CYS A 29 11.13 -12.57 14.48
C CYS A 29 11.98 -11.29 14.39
N ILE A 30 13.23 -11.43 13.93
CA ILE A 30 14.17 -10.32 13.81
C ILE A 30 13.61 -9.18 12.95
N ASP A 31 12.92 -9.50 11.86
CA ASP A 31 12.35 -8.49 10.96
C ASP A 31 11.14 -7.78 11.58
N CYS A 32 10.25 -8.51 12.27
CA CYS A 32 9.14 -7.92 13.02
C CYS A 32 9.62 -7.06 14.19
N LYS A 33 10.78 -7.32 14.79
CA LYS A 33 11.37 -6.48 15.84
C LYS A 33 12.15 -5.27 15.27
N SER A 34 12.66 -5.39 14.05
CA SER A 34 13.41 -4.33 13.37
C SER A 34 12.51 -3.17 12.94
N THR A 35 12.94 -1.93 13.10
CA THR A 35 12.21 -0.76 12.58
C THR A 35 12.31 -0.59 11.06
N LYS A 36 13.12 -1.42 10.39
CA LYS A 36 13.48 -1.29 8.97
C LYS A 36 12.57 -2.06 8.00
N SER A 37 11.75 -2.99 8.51
CA SER A 37 10.99 -3.92 7.68
C SER A 37 9.60 -4.15 8.24
N ASN A 38 8.65 -4.47 7.36
CA ASN A 38 7.36 -5.05 7.68
C ASN A 38 7.20 -6.49 7.12
N CYS A 39 8.26 -7.08 6.58
CA CYS A 39 8.25 -8.43 6.04
C CYS A 39 8.63 -9.44 7.13
N CYS A 40 7.64 -10.14 7.68
CA CYS A 40 7.85 -11.16 8.71
C CYS A 40 8.69 -12.35 8.19
N THR A 41 9.79 -12.70 8.86
CA THR A 41 10.62 -13.87 8.51
C THR A 41 9.97 -15.20 8.85
N ASN A 42 9.27 -15.27 9.99
CA ASN A 42 8.60 -16.50 10.44
C ASN A 42 7.42 -16.86 9.53
N PHE A 43 6.80 -15.83 8.95
CA PHE A 43 5.63 -15.94 8.10
C PHE A 43 5.79 -15.07 6.84
N PRO A 44 6.67 -15.46 5.91
CA PRO A 44 6.90 -14.69 4.70
C PRO A 44 5.63 -14.58 3.87
N PHE A 45 5.34 -13.37 3.39
CA PHE A 45 4.20 -13.17 2.49
C PHE A 45 4.42 -13.91 1.17
N LYS A 46 3.52 -14.84 0.86
CA LYS A 46 3.44 -15.55 -0.41
C LYS A 46 1.98 -15.71 -0.79
N VAL A 47 1.63 -15.56 -2.06
CA VAL A 47 0.28 -15.95 -2.52
C VAL A 47 0.19 -17.47 -2.45
N SER A 48 -0.68 -17.97 -1.59
CA SER A 48 -0.86 -19.40 -1.31
C SER A 48 -2.34 -19.72 -1.19
N PRO A 49 -2.78 -20.89 -1.70
CA PRO A 49 -4.15 -21.36 -1.53
C PRO A 49 -4.44 -21.92 -0.12
N TRP A 50 -3.44 -21.88 0.77
CA TRP A 50 -3.48 -22.52 2.10
C TRP A 50 -3.31 -21.52 3.25
N MET A 51 -3.78 -21.92 4.43
CA MET A 51 -3.43 -21.24 5.68
C MET A 51 -1.92 -21.24 5.91
N LEU A 52 -1.42 -20.14 6.44
CA LEU A 52 0.01 -19.87 6.57
C LEU A 52 0.76 -20.85 7.48
N ARG A 53 0.21 -21.18 8.65
CA ARG A 53 0.88 -22.03 9.66
C ARG A 53 0.73 -23.52 9.43
N HIS A 54 -0.41 -23.97 8.92
CA HIS A 54 -0.73 -25.40 8.81
C HIS A 54 -0.81 -25.92 7.38
N GLU A 55 -0.65 -25.05 6.38
CA GLU A 55 -0.72 -25.38 4.95
C GLU A 55 -1.93 -26.25 4.58
N ARG A 56 -3.08 -25.96 5.21
CA ARG A 56 -4.36 -26.64 5.02
C ARG A 56 -5.47 -25.64 4.89
N THR A 57 -6.53 -26.01 4.17
CA THR A 57 -7.76 -25.21 4.15
C THR A 57 -8.57 -25.34 5.46
N ARG A 58 -9.53 -24.44 5.64
CA ARG A 58 -10.59 -24.49 6.66
C ARG A 58 -11.98 -24.49 6.02
N PHE A 59 -12.02 -24.56 4.69
CA PHE A 59 -13.23 -24.49 3.91
C PHE A 59 -13.37 -25.73 3.05
N THR A 60 -14.55 -26.30 3.07
CA THR A 60 -15.02 -27.30 2.11
C THR A 60 -16.38 -26.86 1.62
N ASP A 61 -16.74 -27.26 0.40
CA ASP A 61 -18.11 -27.11 -0.08
C ASP A 61 -19.06 -28.14 0.58
N LEU A 62 -20.32 -28.15 0.17
CA LEU A 62 -21.33 -29.09 0.69
C LEU A 62 -21.07 -30.56 0.30
N ASN A 63 -20.24 -30.79 -0.73
CA ASN A 63 -19.86 -32.12 -1.19
C ASN A 63 -18.55 -32.61 -0.52
N GLY A 64 -17.91 -31.77 0.30
CA GLY A 64 -16.63 -32.05 0.93
C GLY A 64 -15.42 -31.68 0.07
N GLU A 65 -15.62 -31.03 -1.08
CA GLU A 65 -14.54 -30.58 -1.94
C GLU A 65 -13.81 -29.38 -1.35
N ILE A 66 -12.50 -29.32 -1.56
CA ILE A 66 -11.64 -28.27 -0.99
C ILE A 66 -11.98 -26.92 -1.62
N ILE A 67 -12.25 -25.93 -0.76
CA ILE A 67 -12.25 -24.52 -1.14
C ILE A 67 -10.97 -23.90 -0.62
N TYR A 68 -10.24 -23.19 -1.49
CA TYR A 68 -8.95 -22.60 -1.13
C TYR A 68 -9.09 -21.30 -0.35
N HIS A 69 -8.07 -21.00 0.46
CA HIS A 69 -7.91 -19.69 1.08
C HIS A 69 -7.37 -18.67 0.09
N PHE A 70 -7.63 -17.40 0.37
CA PHE A 70 -7.05 -16.29 -0.39
C PHE A 70 -6.49 -15.22 0.54
N MET A 71 -5.24 -14.82 0.28
CA MET A 71 -4.53 -13.73 0.97
C MET A 71 -4.53 -13.86 2.51
N PHE A 72 -4.57 -15.10 3.03
CA PHE A 72 -4.61 -15.40 4.47
C PHE A 72 -5.78 -14.78 5.24
N VAL A 73 -6.81 -14.31 4.54
CA VAL A 73 -7.96 -13.59 5.11
C VAL A 73 -9.28 -14.24 4.70
N SER A 74 -9.50 -14.50 3.40
CA SER A 74 -10.74 -15.14 2.89
C SER A 74 -12.04 -14.48 3.40
N SER A 75 -12.15 -13.15 3.29
CA SER A 75 -13.24 -12.35 3.89
C SER A 75 -14.58 -12.41 3.16
N PHE A 76 -14.68 -13.12 2.03
CA PHE A 76 -15.94 -13.36 1.32
C PHE A 76 -16.65 -14.60 1.86
N SER A 77 -16.81 -14.64 3.18
CA SER A 77 -17.48 -15.68 3.94
C SER A 77 -17.97 -15.06 5.26
N GLU A 78 -19.11 -15.52 5.77
CA GLU A 78 -19.65 -15.06 7.06
C GLU A 78 -18.68 -15.35 8.22
N TYR A 79 -17.93 -16.45 8.10
CA TYR A 79 -16.87 -16.84 9.03
C TYR A 79 -15.58 -17.16 8.28
N THR A 80 -14.46 -16.78 8.86
CA THR A 80 -13.13 -17.13 8.36
C THR A 80 -12.21 -17.50 9.51
N VAL A 81 -11.16 -18.26 9.20
CA VAL A 81 -10.10 -18.62 10.14
C VAL A 81 -8.82 -17.98 9.64
N VAL A 82 -8.17 -17.23 10.51
CA VAL A 82 -6.94 -16.47 10.21
C VAL A 82 -5.88 -16.78 11.26
N ASP A 83 -4.61 -16.59 10.90
CA ASP A 83 -3.52 -16.71 11.87
C ASP A 83 -3.49 -15.49 12.80
N ILE A 84 -3.04 -15.65 14.05
CA ILE A 84 -2.92 -14.52 14.98
C ILE A 84 -1.94 -13.45 14.47
N ALA A 85 -0.94 -13.84 13.68
CA ALA A 85 -0.06 -12.90 13.00
C ALA A 85 -0.78 -12.01 11.97
N ASN A 86 -1.98 -12.39 11.53
CA ASN A 86 -2.77 -11.69 10.51
C ASN A 86 -3.98 -10.95 11.11
N VAL A 87 -4.00 -10.72 12.42
CA VAL A 87 -5.13 -10.11 13.13
C VAL A 87 -4.69 -8.90 13.92
N ILE A 88 -5.52 -7.87 13.89
CA ILE A 88 -5.41 -6.71 14.78
C ILE A 88 -6.70 -6.54 15.55
N LYS A 89 -6.59 -6.40 16.87
CA LYS A 89 -7.67 -5.95 17.74
C LYS A 89 -7.88 -4.44 17.60
N ILE A 90 -9.13 -4.03 17.45
CA ILE A 90 -9.51 -2.62 17.31
C ILE A 90 -10.54 -2.21 18.36
N ASP A 91 -10.65 -0.90 18.55
CA ASP A 91 -11.69 -0.33 19.40
C ASP A 91 -13.08 -0.61 18.77
N PRO A 92 -14.02 -1.23 19.50
CA PRO A 92 -15.34 -1.57 18.98
C PRO A 92 -16.20 -0.35 18.61
N ARG A 93 -15.80 0.87 19.03
CA ARG A 93 -16.47 2.12 18.66
C ARG A 93 -16.22 2.51 17.20
N ILE A 94 -15.18 1.96 16.56
CA ILE A 94 -14.85 2.25 15.16
C ILE A 94 -15.76 1.39 14.27
N PRO A 95 -16.57 1.99 13.37
CA PRO A 95 -17.46 1.24 12.50
C PRO A 95 -16.70 0.24 11.62
N PRO A 96 -17.06 -1.06 11.62
CA PRO A 96 -16.36 -2.07 10.83
C PRO A 96 -16.36 -1.80 9.32
N ASP A 97 -17.39 -1.13 8.80
CA ASP A 97 -17.52 -0.73 7.38
C ASP A 97 -16.58 0.42 6.97
N ARG A 98 -15.88 1.03 7.93
CA ARG A 98 -14.80 2.00 7.72
C ARG A 98 -13.46 1.39 8.06
N ALA A 99 -13.39 0.70 9.19
CA ALA A 99 -12.17 0.04 9.67
C ALA A 99 -11.63 -0.98 8.65
N CYS A 100 -12.51 -1.71 7.95
CA CYS A 100 -12.11 -2.72 6.96
C CYS A 100 -11.21 -2.18 5.84
N LEU A 101 -11.31 -0.90 5.49
CA LEU A 101 -10.50 -0.27 4.45
C LEU A 101 -9.01 -0.16 4.83
N LEU A 102 -8.71 -0.19 6.13
CA LEU A 102 -7.35 -0.24 6.63
C LEU A 102 -6.71 -1.62 6.51
N SER A 103 -7.45 -2.67 6.11
CA SER A 103 -6.85 -4.00 5.90
C SER A 103 -5.99 -4.10 4.63
N CYS A 104 -6.11 -3.12 3.72
CA CYS A 104 -5.42 -3.12 2.44
C CYS A 104 -5.18 -1.69 1.92
N GLY A 105 -6.02 -1.20 0.99
CA GLY A 105 -5.70 -0.08 0.11
C GLY A 105 -5.37 1.25 0.82
N ILE A 106 -6.11 1.62 1.86
CA ILE A 106 -5.88 2.89 2.58
C ILE A 106 -4.54 2.85 3.31
N SER A 107 -4.28 1.78 4.07
CA SER A 107 -3.01 1.56 4.77
C SER A 107 -1.83 1.50 3.79
N THR A 108 -2.02 0.85 2.63
CA THR A 108 -1.01 0.81 1.57
C THR A 108 -0.64 2.20 1.07
N GLY A 109 -1.61 3.03 0.68
CA GLY A 109 -1.33 4.35 0.13
C GLY A 109 -0.81 5.34 1.17
N VAL A 110 -1.48 5.47 2.32
CA VAL A 110 -1.05 6.37 3.39
C VAL A 110 0.33 5.97 3.92
N GLY A 111 0.56 4.67 4.11
CA GLY A 111 1.84 4.13 4.52
C GLY A 111 2.95 4.37 3.49
N ALA A 112 2.64 4.23 2.19
CA ALA A 112 3.64 4.48 1.15
C ALA A 112 4.18 5.91 1.23
N ALA A 113 3.31 6.91 1.44
CA ALA A 113 3.74 8.30 1.63
C ALA A 113 4.44 8.53 2.98
N TRP A 114 3.82 8.09 4.08
CA TRP A 114 4.29 8.37 5.44
C TRP A 114 5.54 7.59 5.84
N ARG A 115 5.58 6.28 5.56
CA ARG A 115 6.66 5.39 5.99
C ARG A 115 7.66 5.12 4.88
N THR A 116 7.24 4.58 3.74
CA THR A 116 8.18 4.12 2.71
C THR A 116 8.93 5.28 2.07
N ALA A 117 8.21 6.29 1.59
CA ALA A 117 8.79 7.50 1.02
C ALA A 117 9.39 8.41 2.10
N SER A 118 8.73 8.46 3.27
CA SER A 118 8.98 9.46 4.32
C SER A 118 8.90 10.88 3.73
N VAL A 119 7.79 11.18 3.05
CA VAL A 119 7.54 12.48 2.40
C VAL A 119 7.79 13.62 3.40
N GLU A 120 8.63 14.58 3.02
CA GLU A 120 8.90 15.75 3.86
C GLU A 120 7.87 16.87 3.62
N PRO A 121 7.64 17.74 4.63
CA PRO A 121 6.91 18.97 4.43
C PRO A 121 7.55 19.83 3.33
N GLY A 122 6.72 20.41 2.45
CA GLY A 122 7.20 21.24 1.34
C GLY A 122 7.48 20.49 0.03
N SER A 123 7.47 19.15 0.04
CA SER A 123 7.79 18.36 -1.14
C SER A 123 6.72 18.44 -2.23
N THR A 124 7.16 18.19 -3.47
CA THR A 124 6.32 17.92 -4.63
C THR A 124 6.18 16.41 -4.85
N VAL A 125 4.94 15.95 -4.98
CA VAL A 125 4.58 14.54 -5.16
C VAL A 125 3.86 14.34 -6.49
N ALA A 126 4.23 13.31 -7.26
CA ALA A 126 3.50 12.85 -8.44
C ALA A 126 2.91 11.44 -8.21
N ILE A 127 1.66 11.22 -8.57
CA ILE A 127 0.93 9.97 -8.30
C ILE A 127 0.36 9.43 -9.61
N PHE A 128 0.86 8.28 -10.05
CA PHE A 128 0.42 7.58 -11.25
C PHE A 128 -0.68 6.59 -10.89
N GLY A 129 -1.91 6.90 -11.32
CA GLY A 129 -3.12 6.13 -11.03
C GLY A 129 -3.87 6.65 -9.83
N LEU A 130 -5.07 7.20 -10.05
CA LEU A 130 -5.95 7.79 -9.03
C LEU A 130 -7.08 6.84 -8.62
N GLY A 131 -6.73 5.56 -8.39
CA GLY A 131 -7.60 4.60 -7.72
C GLY A 131 -7.61 4.78 -6.20
N SER A 132 -8.20 3.83 -5.46
CA SER A 132 -8.25 3.89 -3.99
C SER A 132 -6.87 4.04 -3.33
N ILE A 133 -5.87 3.32 -3.84
CA ILE A 133 -4.48 3.42 -3.36
C ILE A 133 -3.89 4.80 -3.68
N GLY A 134 -4.01 5.29 -4.92
CA GLY A 134 -3.46 6.58 -5.31
C GLY A 134 -4.10 7.75 -4.55
N LEU A 135 -5.41 7.70 -4.30
CA LEU A 135 -6.08 8.69 -3.45
C LEU A 135 -5.62 8.60 -1.99
N ALA A 136 -5.34 7.40 -1.48
CA ALA A 136 -4.75 7.24 -0.15
C ALA A 136 -3.28 7.72 -0.08
N VAL A 137 -2.52 7.61 -1.16
CA VAL A 137 -1.18 8.24 -1.29
C VAL A 137 -1.31 9.76 -1.25
N ALA A 138 -2.25 10.35 -2.00
CA ALA A 138 -2.48 11.79 -2.01
C ALA A 138 -2.80 12.30 -0.59
N GLU A 139 -3.68 11.60 0.11
CA GLU A 139 -4.03 11.93 1.49
C GLU A 139 -2.85 11.76 2.44
N GLY A 140 -2.07 10.68 2.30
CA GLY A 140 -0.85 10.47 3.07
C GLY A 140 0.19 11.57 2.84
N ALA A 141 0.39 11.99 1.60
CA ALA A 141 1.30 13.08 1.23
C ALA A 141 0.82 14.43 1.78
N ARG A 142 -0.48 14.71 1.70
CA ARG A 142 -1.11 15.91 2.28
C ARG A 142 -0.89 15.98 3.79
N VAL A 143 -1.11 14.86 4.50
CA VAL A 143 -0.88 14.75 5.95
C VAL A 143 0.60 14.89 6.31
N CYS A 144 1.52 14.49 5.43
CA CYS A 144 2.96 14.72 5.62
C CYS A 144 3.41 16.16 5.30
N GLY A 145 2.52 17.00 4.75
CA GLY A 145 2.80 18.40 4.46
C GLY A 145 3.36 18.66 3.06
N ALA A 146 3.16 17.75 2.10
CA ALA A 146 3.45 18.04 0.70
C ALA A 146 2.66 19.27 0.23
N THR A 147 3.31 20.18 -0.48
CA THR A 147 2.70 21.44 -0.94
C THR A 147 2.12 21.35 -2.33
N ARG A 148 2.62 20.40 -3.13
CA ARG A 148 2.15 20.15 -4.50
C ARG A 148 1.97 18.66 -4.71
N ILE A 149 0.76 18.25 -5.06
CA ILE A 149 0.39 16.85 -5.26
C ILE A 149 -0.25 16.71 -6.63
N ILE A 150 0.51 16.18 -7.58
CA ILE A 150 0.17 16.06 -8.99
C ILE A 150 -0.43 14.67 -9.21
N GLY A 151 -1.70 14.59 -9.60
CA GLY A 151 -2.33 13.34 -10.02
C GLY A 151 -2.12 13.07 -11.51
N VAL A 152 -1.83 11.83 -11.87
CA VAL A 152 -1.73 11.37 -13.27
C VAL A 152 -2.72 10.24 -13.47
N ASP A 153 -3.68 10.43 -14.37
CA ASP A 153 -4.64 9.37 -14.74
C ASP A 153 -5.12 9.56 -16.19
N VAL A 154 -5.71 8.51 -16.75
CA VAL A 154 -6.38 8.54 -18.06
C VAL A 154 -7.83 8.99 -17.96
N ASN A 155 -8.42 8.97 -16.76
CA ASN A 155 -9.77 9.49 -16.52
C ASN A 155 -9.70 10.85 -15.83
N PRO A 156 -10.04 11.96 -16.52
CA PRO A 156 -9.99 13.30 -15.96
C PRO A 156 -11.01 13.54 -14.83
N GLU A 157 -12.12 12.79 -14.79
CA GLU A 157 -13.13 12.93 -13.73
C GLU A 157 -12.59 12.59 -12.35
N LYS A 158 -11.53 11.76 -12.28
CA LYS A 158 -10.88 11.42 -11.01
C LYS A 158 -10.18 12.60 -10.35
N PHE A 159 -9.84 13.65 -11.10
CA PHE A 159 -9.22 14.84 -10.52
C PHE A 159 -10.17 15.55 -9.55
N GLU A 160 -11.44 15.70 -9.91
CA GLU A 160 -12.42 16.38 -9.04
C GLU A 160 -12.62 15.66 -7.71
N ILE A 161 -12.61 14.33 -7.73
CA ILE A 161 -12.61 13.53 -6.50
C ILE A 161 -11.28 13.70 -5.76
N GLY A 162 -10.16 13.62 -6.47
CA GLY A 162 -8.82 13.68 -5.89
C GLY A 162 -8.47 15.00 -5.21
N LYS A 163 -9.08 16.12 -5.61
CA LYS A 163 -8.96 17.40 -4.88
C LYS A 163 -9.37 17.28 -3.41
N LYS A 164 -10.36 16.43 -3.09
CA LYS A 164 -10.78 16.15 -1.71
C LYS A 164 -9.72 15.43 -0.88
N PHE A 165 -8.78 14.76 -1.54
CA PHE A 165 -7.67 14.01 -0.95
C PHE A 165 -6.34 14.77 -1.07
N GLY A 166 -6.37 16.05 -1.50
CA GLY A 166 -5.19 16.91 -1.54
C GLY A 166 -4.53 17.10 -2.89
N LEU A 167 -5.06 16.55 -3.99
CA LEU A 167 -4.50 16.85 -5.32
C LEU A 167 -4.58 18.34 -5.61
N THR A 168 -3.46 18.92 -6.02
CA THR A 168 -3.32 20.33 -6.40
C THR A 168 -3.30 20.52 -7.91
N ASP A 169 -2.77 19.54 -8.62
CA ASP A 169 -2.60 19.55 -10.07
C ASP A 169 -3.00 18.21 -10.68
N PHE A 170 -3.24 18.21 -11.98
CA PHE A 170 -3.57 17.01 -12.73
C PHE A 170 -2.87 16.98 -14.09
N VAL A 171 -2.39 15.80 -14.47
CA VAL A 171 -1.89 15.50 -15.81
C VAL A 171 -2.75 14.40 -16.40
N HIS A 172 -3.46 14.74 -17.48
CA HIS A 172 -4.25 13.79 -18.24
C HIS A 172 -3.33 12.99 -19.18
N ALA A 173 -3.07 11.73 -18.86
CA ALA A 173 -1.97 10.96 -19.46
C ALA A 173 -2.09 10.76 -20.99
N VAL A 174 -3.29 10.88 -21.55
CA VAL A 174 -3.55 10.73 -23.00
C VAL A 174 -3.57 12.07 -23.77
N GLU A 175 -3.55 13.20 -23.07
CA GLU A 175 -3.57 14.55 -23.67
C GLU A 175 -2.23 15.29 -23.51
N CYS A 176 -1.12 14.53 -23.44
CA CYS A 176 0.24 15.10 -23.39
C CYS A 176 0.82 15.41 -24.79
N GLY A 177 0.04 15.26 -25.86
CA GLY A 177 0.51 15.41 -27.24
C GLY A 177 1.66 14.44 -27.57
N ASN A 178 2.77 14.98 -28.08
CA ASN A 178 3.96 14.18 -28.40
C ASN A 178 4.96 14.08 -27.23
N LYS A 179 4.66 14.69 -26.08
CA LYS A 179 5.56 14.67 -24.91
C LYS A 179 5.23 13.48 -24.00
N PRO A 180 6.24 12.78 -23.46
CA PRO A 180 6.01 11.83 -22.38
C PRO A 180 5.52 12.56 -21.12
N VAL A 181 4.73 11.89 -20.28
CA VAL A 181 4.18 12.45 -19.03
C VAL A 181 5.29 12.96 -18.10
N SER A 182 6.41 12.28 -18.09
CA SER A 182 7.61 12.63 -17.33
C SER A 182 8.19 13.97 -17.73
N GLN A 183 8.22 14.29 -19.03
CA GLN A 183 8.64 15.62 -19.48
C GLN A 183 7.65 16.69 -19.02
N VAL A 184 6.35 16.42 -19.09
CA VAL A 184 5.32 17.36 -18.58
C VAL A 184 5.52 17.63 -17.09
N ILE A 185 5.74 16.59 -16.28
CA ILE A 185 6.00 16.74 -14.84
C ILE A 185 7.31 17.51 -14.60
N ILE A 186 8.39 17.20 -15.31
CA ILE A 186 9.67 17.91 -15.19
C ILE A 186 9.50 19.41 -15.48
N GLU A 187 8.79 19.77 -16.55
CA GLU A 187 8.49 21.15 -16.91
C GLU A 187 7.61 21.85 -15.86
N MET A 188 6.61 21.15 -15.33
CA MET A 188 5.74 21.69 -14.26
C MET A 188 6.49 21.97 -12.96
N THR A 189 7.55 21.21 -12.66
CA THR A 189 8.21 21.16 -11.34
C THR A 189 9.64 21.70 -11.34
N ASP A 190 10.08 22.26 -12.46
CA ASP A 190 11.43 22.78 -12.67
C ASP A 190 12.52 21.73 -12.35
N GLY A 191 12.33 20.51 -12.86
CA GLY A 191 13.34 19.44 -12.75
C GLY A 191 12.87 18.09 -12.20
N GLY A 192 11.59 17.91 -11.94
CA GLY A 192 10.99 16.64 -11.49
C GLY A 192 10.42 16.70 -10.08
N ALA A 193 9.55 15.74 -9.75
CA ALA A 193 8.97 15.61 -8.42
C ALA A 193 9.97 15.00 -7.42
N ASP A 194 9.86 15.37 -6.14
CA ASP A 194 10.68 14.79 -5.07
C ASP A 194 10.29 13.33 -4.82
N TYR A 195 8.99 13.03 -4.96
CA TYR A 195 8.43 11.70 -4.81
C TYR A 195 7.50 11.35 -5.95
N CYS A 196 7.69 10.18 -6.57
CA CYS A 196 6.76 9.62 -7.54
C CYS A 196 6.21 8.29 -7.03
N PHE A 197 4.89 8.12 -7.04
CA PHE A 197 4.22 6.88 -6.65
C PHE A 197 3.57 6.22 -7.85
N GLU A 198 3.93 4.97 -8.12
CA GLU A 198 3.26 4.14 -9.13
C GLU A 198 2.18 3.28 -8.44
N CYS A 199 0.91 3.54 -8.76
CA CYS A 199 -0.26 2.96 -8.08
C CYS A 199 -1.18 2.17 -9.03
N VAL A 200 -0.74 1.83 -10.24
CA VAL A 200 -1.52 1.08 -11.23
C VAL A 200 -1.08 -0.38 -11.30
N GLY A 201 0.22 -0.64 -11.24
CA GLY A 201 0.80 -1.97 -11.44
C GLY A 201 1.24 -2.18 -12.89
N MET A 202 1.95 -1.21 -13.46
CA MET A 202 2.52 -1.34 -14.80
C MET A 202 3.98 -0.90 -14.82
N THR A 203 4.88 -1.80 -15.24
CA THR A 203 6.32 -1.52 -15.35
C THR A 203 6.59 -0.27 -16.18
N SER A 204 5.87 -0.06 -17.29
CA SER A 204 6.00 1.16 -18.11
C SER A 204 5.71 2.44 -17.32
N LEU A 205 4.75 2.42 -16.40
CA LEU A 205 4.46 3.56 -15.53
C LEU A 205 5.49 3.71 -14.40
N VAL A 206 6.15 2.62 -13.98
CA VAL A 206 7.30 2.71 -13.07
C VAL A 206 8.45 3.45 -13.75
N HIS A 207 8.75 3.14 -15.01
CA HIS A 207 9.75 3.88 -15.79
C HIS A 207 9.37 5.36 -15.94
N GLU A 208 8.11 5.65 -16.24
CA GLU A 208 7.62 7.02 -16.36
C GLU A 208 7.73 7.78 -15.03
N ALA A 209 7.36 7.16 -13.92
CA ALA A 209 7.49 7.69 -12.57
C ALA A 209 8.96 7.94 -12.20
N TYR A 210 9.87 7.03 -12.56
CA TYR A 210 11.31 7.18 -12.36
C TYR A 210 11.92 8.30 -13.21
N ALA A 211 11.48 8.44 -14.46
CA ALA A 211 11.87 9.55 -15.32
C ALA A 211 11.38 10.90 -14.75
N SER A 212 10.17 10.93 -14.20
CA SER A 212 9.54 12.11 -13.58
C SER A 212 10.18 12.56 -12.27
N CYS A 213 10.93 11.68 -11.60
CA CYS A 213 11.64 12.00 -10.36
C CYS A 213 12.77 12.99 -10.59
N ARG A 214 12.98 13.83 -9.57
CA ARG A 214 14.09 14.79 -9.53
C ARG A 214 15.44 14.08 -9.50
N LYS A 215 16.40 14.58 -10.27
CA LYS A 215 17.79 14.11 -10.19
C LYS A 215 18.40 14.48 -8.84
N GLY A 216 19.25 13.61 -8.31
CA GLY A 216 20.00 13.79 -7.07
C GLY A 216 19.33 13.21 -5.82
N TRP A 217 18.01 13.37 -5.66
CA TRP A 217 17.32 12.92 -4.44
C TRP A 217 15.93 12.31 -4.65
N GLY A 218 15.38 12.38 -5.87
CA GLY A 218 14.01 11.92 -6.14
C GLY A 218 13.83 10.44 -5.84
N LYS A 219 12.70 10.09 -5.19
CA LYS A 219 12.35 8.70 -4.86
C LYS A 219 11.13 8.24 -5.64
N THR A 220 11.25 7.12 -6.35
CA THR A 220 10.14 6.41 -6.98
C THR A 220 9.70 5.26 -6.10
N ILE A 221 8.43 5.26 -5.70
CA ILE A 221 7.83 4.25 -4.85
C ILE A 221 6.86 3.41 -5.70
N VAL A 222 7.17 2.13 -5.85
CA VAL A 222 6.33 1.15 -6.53
C VAL A 222 5.33 0.57 -5.52
N VAL A 223 4.06 0.83 -5.77
CA VAL A 223 2.94 0.38 -4.94
C VAL A 223 2.05 -0.59 -5.71
N GLY A 224 1.86 -0.36 -7.01
CA GLY A 224 1.09 -1.22 -7.89
C GLY A 224 1.70 -2.62 -8.04
N VAL A 225 0.84 -3.63 -8.16
CA VAL A 225 1.24 -5.01 -8.43
C VAL A 225 1.13 -5.27 -9.91
N ASP A 226 2.26 -5.48 -10.58
CA ASP A 226 2.32 -5.82 -12.01
C ASP A 226 1.95 -7.30 -12.26
N LYS A 227 1.72 -7.65 -13.53
CA LYS A 227 1.42 -9.01 -13.96
C LYS A 227 2.58 -9.97 -13.66
N PRO A 228 2.29 -11.26 -13.39
CA PRO A 228 3.32 -12.27 -13.21
C PRO A 228 4.35 -12.29 -14.35
N GLY A 229 5.64 -12.32 -14.00
CA GLY A 229 6.74 -12.37 -14.97
C GLY A 229 7.14 -11.01 -15.58
N ALA A 230 6.46 -9.91 -15.26
CA ALA A 230 6.92 -8.57 -15.60
C ALA A 230 8.31 -8.29 -15.03
N ARG A 231 9.12 -7.51 -15.77
CA ARG A 231 10.49 -7.18 -15.39
C ARG A 231 10.71 -5.68 -15.51
N LEU A 232 11.12 -5.08 -14.40
CA LEU A 232 11.60 -3.72 -14.37
C LEU A 232 13.09 -3.68 -14.71
N SER A 233 13.45 -2.90 -15.74
CA SER A 233 14.83 -2.66 -16.14
C SER A 233 15.17 -1.18 -15.95
N LEU A 234 16.43 -0.84 -15.70
CA LEU A 234 16.88 0.55 -15.68
C LEU A 234 18.26 0.60 -16.34
N SER A 235 18.59 1.72 -17.00
CA SER A 235 19.94 1.92 -17.50
C SER A 235 20.91 2.04 -16.31
N SER A 236 21.97 1.24 -16.32
CA SER A 236 23.02 1.31 -15.28
C SER A 236 23.62 2.72 -15.17
N SER A 237 23.78 3.39 -16.32
CA SER A 237 24.29 4.77 -16.35
C SER A 237 23.31 5.75 -15.69
N GLU A 238 22.01 5.61 -15.94
CA GLU A 238 20.99 6.47 -15.30
C GLU A 238 20.95 6.23 -13.80
N VAL A 239 20.97 4.97 -13.35
CA VAL A 239 21.01 4.64 -11.92
C VAL A 239 22.23 5.24 -11.23
N LEU A 240 23.41 5.17 -11.86
CA LEU A 240 24.64 5.70 -11.29
C LEU A 240 24.67 7.24 -11.28
N HIS A 241 24.29 7.89 -12.38
CA HIS A 241 24.51 9.33 -12.55
C HIS A 241 23.33 10.19 -12.11
N ASP A 242 22.09 9.69 -12.16
CA ASP A 242 20.93 10.52 -11.81
C ASP A 242 20.70 10.60 -10.29
N GLY A 243 21.34 9.76 -9.47
CA GLY A 243 21.23 9.81 -8.00
C GLY A 243 19.81 9.56 -7.45
N LYS A 244 18.91 8.99 -8.27
CA LYS A 244 17.53 8.69 -7.90
C LYS A 244 17.45 7.40 -7.10
N SER A 245 16.38 7.26 -6.30
CA SER A 245 16.05 6.03 -5.58
C SER A 245 14.82 5.35 -6.16
N LEU A 246 14.82 4.02 -6.23
CA LEU A 246 13.66 3.20 -6.57
C LEU A 246 13.38 2.24 -5.41
N MET A 247 12.14 2.23 -4.91
CA MET A 247 11.74 1.50 -3.70
C MET A 247 10.41 0.78 -3.93
N GLY A 248 10.26 -0.44 -3.38
CA GLY A 248 8.97 -1.13 -3.30
C GLY A 248 8.26 -0.82 -1.98
N SER A 249 6.92 -0.87 -1.97
CA SER A 249 6.12 -0.51 -0.79
C SER A 249 4.98 -1.49 -0.52
N LEU A 250 5.31 -2.73 -0.12
CA LEU A 250 4.30 -3.72 0.29
C LEU A 250 3.55 -3.23 1.54
N TYR A 251 2.22 -3.15 1.44
CA TYR A 251 1.35 -2.64 2.51
C TYR A 251 1.79 -1.26 3.05
N GLY A 252 2.36 -0.41 2.19
CA GLY A 252 2.81 0.92 2.59
C GLY A 252 4.01 0.92 3.53
N GLY A 253 4.77 -0.18 3.60
CA GLY A 253 5.84 -0.33 4.60
C GLY A 253 5.33 -0.35 6.04
N LEU A 254 4.01 -0.52 6.24
CA LEU A 254 3.41 -0.55 7.56
C LEU A 254 3.57 -1.92 8.22
N LYS A 255 3.90 -1.93 9.50
CA LYS A 255 3.66 -3.06 10.38
C LYS A 255 2.21 -3.04 10.80
N PRO A 256 1.43 -4.08 10.48
CA PRO A 256 0.03 -4.16 10.86
C PRO A 256 -0.20 -3.78 12.32
N LYS A 257 0.34 -4.56 13.27
CA LYS A 257 -0.01 -4.45 14.69
C LYS A 257 0.43 -3.14 15.33
N SER A 258 1.55 -2.57 14.89
CA SER A 258 2.06 -1.31 15.45
C SER A 258 1.51 -0.06 14.76
N HIS A 259 1.18 -0.10 13.47
CA HIS A 259 0.84 1.12 12.71
C HIS A 259 -0.64 1.29 12.41
N VAL A 260 -1.41 0.21 12.22
CA VAL A 260 -2.86 0.34 11.99
C VAL A 260 -3.55 1.01 13.19
N PRO A 261 -3.21 0.73 14.46
CA PRO A 261 -3.76 1.48 15.59
C PRO A 261 -3.50 2.99 15.53
N ILE A 262 -2.36 3.43 14.98
CA ILE A 262 -2.06 4.85 14.80
C ILE A 262 -3.01 5.48 13.77
N LEU A 263 -3.27 4.77 12.66
CA LEU A 263 -4.22 5.23 11.64
C LEU A 263 -5.65 5.27 12.17
N LEU A 264 -6.07 4.25 12.93
CA LEU A 264 -7.38 4.20 13.58
C LEU A 264 -7.56 5.36 14.56
N LYS A 265 -6.53 5.68 15.34
CA LYS A 265 -6.57 6.82 16.25
C LYS A 265 -6.77 8.14 15.50
N ARG A 266 -6.03 8.35 14.41
CA ARG A 266 -6.19 9.53 13.53
C ARG A 266 -7.54 9.63 12.84
N TYR A 267 -8.26 8.51 12.69
CA TYR A 267 -9.62 8.51 12.16
C TYR A 267 -10.66 8.97 13.19
N ILE A 268 -10.39 8.73 14.48
CA ILE A 268 -11.26 9.15 15.58
C ILE A 268 -11.00 10.62 15.96
N ASP A 269 -9.74 11.02 15.97
CA ASP A 269 -9.29 12.39 16.28
C ASP A 269 -9.72 13.40 15.19
#